data_AF-A0AAE1WM48-F1
#
_entry.id   AF-A0AAE1WM48-F1
#
_cell.length_a   1.000
_cell.length_b   1.000
_cell.length_c   1.000
_cell.angle_alpha   90.00
_cell.angle_beta   90.00
_cell.angle_gamma   90.00
#
_symmetry.space_group_name_H-M   'P 1'
#
loop_
_entity.id
_entity.type
_entity.pdbx_description
1 polymer ?
#
loop_
_entity_poly.entity_id
_entity_poly.type
_entity_poly.pdbx_seq_one_letter_code
_entity_poly.pdbx_strand_id
1 'polypeptide(L)'
;MKHTSERNVIERTLRLLKARWPILRNPAFYSIKVQNRIILACCRLHNYIHQEIADDPIEPLLTHEGSEDEEFGEYLGTVDFNPIWNTWRDEIAKSIYNEWRGIP
;
A
#
# COMPACT_ATOMS: atom_id res chain seq x y z
N MET A 1 -2.49 -2.44 32.51
CA MET A 1 -2.89 -1.40 31.52
C MET A 1 -1.78 -1.04 30.50
N LYS A 2 -0.48 -1.18 30.79
CA LYS A 2 0.60 -0.85 29.82
C LYS A 2 0.62 -1.77 28.58
N HIS A 3 0.52 -3.08 28.77
CA HIS A 3 0.53 -4.05 27.67
C HIS A 3 -0.64 -3.93 26.68
N THR A 4 -1.81 -3.47 27.13
CA THR A 4 -2.98 -3.27 26.26
C THR A 4 -2.78 -2.05 25.37
N SER A 5 -2.13 -1.00 25.88
CA SER A 5 -1.79 0.21 25.10
C SER A 5 -0.76 -0.08 24.01
N GLU A 6 0.28 -0.84 24.33
CA GLU A 6 1.36 -1.20 23.37
C GLU A 6 0.84 -2.05 22.21
N ARG A 7 -0.04 -3.02 22.49
CA ARG A 7 -0.70 -3.81 21.44
C ARG A 7 -1.57 -2.94 20.54
N ASN A 8 -2.30 -2.01 21.13
CA ASN A 8 -3.15 -1.09 20.37
C ASN A 8 -2.34 -0.20 19.41
N VAL A 9 -1.14 0.24 19.82
CA VAL A 9 -0.25 1.00 18.94
C VAL A 9 0.25 0.13 17.78
N ILE A 10 0.70 -1.09 18.07
CA ILE A 10 1.19 -2.02 17.03
C ILE A 10 0.07 -2.36 16.04
N GLU A 11 -1.12 -2.71 16.53
CA GLU A 11 -2.28 -3.03 15.69
C GLU A 11 -2.69 -1.84 14.81
N ARG A 12 -2.72 -0.63 15.36
CA ARG A 12 -3.02 0.59 14.61
C ARG A 12 -1.99 0.86 13.51
N THR A 13 -0.70 0.70 13.80
CA THR A 13 0.36 0.85 12.78
C THR A 13 0.26 -0.20 11.67
N LEU A 14 -0.04 -1.46 12.01
CA LEU A 14 -0.25 -2.51 11.02
C LEU A 14 -1.51 -2.26 10.16
N ARG A 15 -2.57 -1.71 10.77
CA ARG A 15 -3.80 -1.33 10.05
C ARG A 15 -3.51 -0.23 9.03
N LEU A 16 -2.78 0.82 9.41
CA LEU A 16 -2.36 1.89 8.49
C LEU A 16 -1.46 1.38 7.36
N LEU A 17 -0.51 0.50 7.67
CA LEU A 17 0.35 -0.13 6.66
C LEU A 17 -0.47 -0.97 5.67
N LYS A 18 -1.43 -1.77 6.15
CA LYS A 18 -2.33 -2.54 5.28
C LYS A 18 -3.27 -1.65 4.47
N ALA A 19 -3.74 -0.54 5.03
CA ALA A 19 -4.56 0.43 4.32
C ALA A 19 -3.77 1.04 3.13
N ARG A 20 -2.52 1.40 3.34
CA ARG A 20 -1.66 2.01 2.32
C ARG A 20 -1.10 1.01 1.30
N TRP A 21 -0.79 -0.21 1.74
CA TRP A 21 -0.11 -1.23 0.93
C TRP A 21 -1.01 -2.45 0.73
N PRO A 22 -1.81 -2.52 -0.36
CA PRO A 22 -2.71 -3.64 -0.63
C PRO A 22 -2.03 -5.01 -0.68
N ILE A 23 -0.73 -5.06 -1.02
CA ILE A 23 0.08 -6.28 -1.00
C ILE A 23 0.14 -6.95 0.38
N LEU A 24 -0.11 -6.19 1.45
CA LEU A 24 -0.14 -6.70 2.84
C LEU A 24 -1.53 -7.20 3.26
N ARG A 25 -2.58 -6.98 2.46
CA ARG A 25 -3.95 -7.40 2.77
C ARG A 25 -4.17 -8.88 2.45
N ASN A 26 -3.67 -9.33 1.30
CA ASN A 26 -3.87 -10.70 0.84
C ASN A 26 -2.68 -11.61 1.17
N PRO A 27 -2.93 -12.88 1.55
CA PRO A 27 -1.89 -13.87 1.73
C PRO A 27 -1.29 -14.19 0.35
N ALA A 28 -0.21 -13.50 0.01
CA ALA A 28 0.53 -13.82 -1.18
C ALA A 28 1.31 -15.13 -0.97
N PHE A 29 1.38 -15.97 -2.01
CA PHE A 29 2.08 -17.25 -2.05
C PHE A 29 3.62 -17.09 -2.04
N TYR A 30 4.11 -16.23 -1.16
CA TYR A 30 5.52 -15.97 -0.94
C TYR A 30 6.03 -16.80 0.24
N SER A 31 7.28 -17.25 0.17
CA SER A 31 7.95 -17.83 1.34
C SER A 31 8.01 -16.82 2.49
N ILE A 32 8.07 -17.29 3.74
CA ILE A 32 8.17 -16.44 4.93
C ILE A 32 9.33 -15.42 4.85
N LYS A 33 10.45 -15.81 4.25
CA LYS A 33 11.60 -14.93 4.04
C LYS A 33 11.27 -13.74 3.14
N VAL A 34 10.46 -13.97 2.11
CA VAL A 34 10.03 -12.94 1.15
C VAL A 34 8.95 -12.07 1.78
N GLN A 35 7.99 -12.64 2.50
CA GLN A 35 6.98 -11.88 3.24
C GLN A 35 7.62 -10.89 4.24
N ASN A 36 8.62 -11.33 5.00
CA ASN A 36 9.35 -10.46 5.92
C ASN A 36 10.06 -9.30 5.21
N ARG A 37 10.66 -9.56 4.04
CA ARG A 37 11.31 -8.51 3.22
C ARG A 37 10.29 -7.52 2.67
N ILE A 38 9.12 -7.98 2.25
CA ILE A 38 8.02 -7.12 1.77
C ILE A 38 7.56 -6.20 2.90
N ILE A 39 7.29 -6.74 4.09
CA ILE A 39 6.88 -5.94 5.26
C ILE A 39 7.94 -4.88 5.58
N LEU A 40 9.22 -5.26 5.62
CA LEU A 40 10.31 -4.32 5.92
C LEU A 40 10.44 -3.22 4.87
N ALA A 41 10.30 -3.57 3.58
CA ALA A 41 10.32 -2.61 2.49
C ALA A 41 9.14 -1.63 2.59
N CYS A 42 7.93 -2.12 2.87
CA CYS A 42 6.75 -1.28 3.10
C CYS A 42 6.96 -0.30 4.28
N CYS A 43 7.54 -0.75 5.40
CA CYS A 43 7.86 0.13 6.53
C CYS A 43 8.89 1.21 6.14
N ARG A 44 9.93 0.83 5.39
CA ARG A 44 10.96 1.79 4.93
C ARG A 44 10.38 2.83 3.97
N LEU A 45 9.57 2.40 3.01
CA LEU A 45 8.90 3.31 2.07
C LEU A 45 7.92 4.22 2.79
N HIS A 46 7.16 3.70 3.75
CA HIS A 46 6.24 4.51 4.56
C HIS A 46 6.98 5.61 5.31
N ASN A 47 8.08 5.27 5.99
CA ASN A 47 8.89 6.26 6.72
C ASN A 47 9.52 7.28 5.79
N TYR A 48 10.01 6.84 4.62
CA TYR A 48 10.60 7.74 3.62
C TYR A 48 9.56 8.73 3.08
N ILE A 49 8.37 8.25 2.71
CA ILE A 49 7.30 9.12 2.22
C ILE A 49 6.88 10.13 3.30
N HIS A 50 6.72 9.70 4.54
CA HIS A 50 6.38 10.61 5.64
C HIS A 50 7.48 11.65 5.90
N GLN A 51 8.74 11.34 5.59
CA GLN A 51 9.84 12.29 5.74
C GLN A 51 9.92 13.29 4.59
N GLU A 52 9.74 12.84 3.35
CA GLU A 52 9.97 13.65 2.15
C GLU A 52 8.71 14.36 1.63
N ILE A 53 7.52 13.83 1.95
CA ILE A 53 6.23 14.40 1.51
C ILE A 53 5.55 15.03 2.73
N ALA A 54 5.62 16.37 2.81
CA ALA A 54 5.09 17.13 3.94
C ALA A 54 3.55 17.13 4.04
N ASP A 55 2.85 16.95 2.92
CA ASP A 55 1.39 16.83 2.85
C ASP A 55 1.06 15.64 1.96
N ASP A 56 0.99 14.46 2.56
CA ASP A 56 0.72 13.23 1.84
C ASP A 56 -0.78 13.16 1.50
N PRO A 57 -1.17 13.27 0.22
CA PRO A 57 -2.57 13.31 -0.17
C PRO A 57 -3.33 12.01 0.16
N ILE A 58 -2.61 10.93 0.48
CA ILE A 58 -3.18 9.63 0.85
C ILE A 58 -3.39 9.53 2.37
N GLU A 59 -2.63 10.25 3.18
CA GLU A 59 -2.69 10.16 4.65
C GLU A 59 -4.10 10.43 5.25
N PRO A 60 -4.87 11.42 4.78
CA PRO A 60 -6.25 11.63 5.23
C PRO A 60 -7.18 10.44 4.89
N LEU A 61 -6.94 9.75 3.77
CA LEU A 61 -7.73 8.58 3.37
C LEU A 61 -7.36 7.33 4.18
N LEU A 62 -6.15 7.27 4.76
CA LEU A 62 -5.72 6.17 5.63
C LEU A 62 -6.27 6.30 7.05
N THR A 63 -6.57 7.52 7.49
CA THR A 63 -7.01 7.85 8.85
C THR A 63 -8.52 7.97 8.99
N HIS A 64 -9.25 8.20 7.90
CA HIS A 64 -10.71 8.13 7.89
C HIS A 64 -11.15 6.67 8.00
N GLU A 65 -11.58 6.28 9.20
CA GLU A 65 -12.01 4.93 9.53
C GLU A 65 -13.21 4.51 8.65
N GLY A 66 -12.92 3.71 7.62
CA GLY A 66 -13.86 2.70 7.15
C GLY A 66 -14.05 1.69 8.28
N SER A 67 -15.17 1.84 8.97
CA SER A 67 -15.77 0.92 9.93
C SER A 67 -16.15 -0.40 9.27
N GLU A 68 -16.20 -1.45 10.10
CA GLU A 68 -16.86 -2.74 9.88
C GLU A 68 -16.11 -3.75 8.99
N ASP A 69 -15.56 -4.79 9.64
CA ASP A 69 -15.91 -6.21 9.42
C ASP A 69 -16.22 -6.73 8.01
N GLU A 70 -15.72 -6.12 6.93
CA GLU A 70 -15.70 -6.77 5.61
C GLU A 70 -14.56 -7.78 5.57
N GLU A 71 -14.96 -8.99 5.95
CA GLU A 71 -14.53 -10.28 5.40
C GLU A 71 -13.19 -10.25 4.65
N PHE A 72 -12.25 -11.02 5.20
CA PHE A 72 -10.93 -11.37 4.68
C PHE A 72 -10.99 -12.16 3.35
N GLY A 73 -11.88 -11.76 2.43
CA GLY A 73 -12.45 -12.60 1.39
C GLY A 73 -12.91 -11.81 0.18
N GLU A 74 -12.03 -11.00 -0.40
CA GLU A 74 -12.09 -10.79 -1.85
C GLU A 74 -10.72 -11.15 -2.46
N TYR A 75 -10.69 -12.32 -3.08
CA TYR A 75 -9.66 -12.63 -4.07
C TYR A 75 -9.65 -11.48 -5.06
N LEU A 76 -8.47 -10.89 -5.24
CA LEU A 76 -8.19 -9.68 -5.99
C LEU A 76 -8.56 -9.84 -7.49
N GLY A 77 -9.85 -9.88 -7.82
CA GLY A 77 -10.34 -9.91 -9.20
C GLY A 77 -10.15 -8.56 -9.88
N THR A 78 -10.29 -7.47 -9.13
CA THR A 78 -10.07 -6.11 -9.59
C THR A 78 -9.54 -5.31 -8.42
N VAL A 79 -8.23 -5.05 -8.42
CA VAL A 79 -7.71 -4.02 -7.53
C VAL A 79 -8.30 -2.70 -8.00
N ASP A 80 -9.24 -2.14 -7.25
CA ASP A 80 -9.57 -0.73 -7.40
C ASP A 80 -8.39 0.10 -6.88
N PHE A 81 -7.36 0.18 -7.72
CA PHE A 81 -6.32 1.17 -7.60
C PHE A 81 -6.90 2.51 -8.03
N ASN A 82 -6.67 3.52 -7.21
CA ASN A 82 -7.00 4.92 -7.46
C ASN A 82 -6.76 5.29 -8.95
N PRO A 83 -7.78 5.81 -9.67
CA PRO A 83 -7.75 6.00 -11.12
C PRO A 83 -6.62 6.92 -11.59
N ILE A 84 -6.16 7.82 -10.72
CA ILE A 84 -5.03 8.72 -10.98
C ILE A 84 -3.73 7.91 -11.16
N TRP A 85 -3.52 6.88 -10.33
CA TRP A 85 -2.31 6.07 -10.36
C TRP A 85 -2.29 5.09 -11.53
N ASN A 86 -3.44 4.57 -11.94
CA ASN A 86 -3.55 3.75 -13.14
C ASN A 86 -3.21 4.58 -14.37
N THR A 87 -3.77 5.78 -14.46
CA THR A 87 -3.50 6.71 -15.56
C THR A 87 -2.00 7.04 -15.64
N TRP A 88 -1.38 7.39 -14.51
CA TRP A 88 0.06 7.67 -14.46
C TRP A 88 0.94 6.46 -14.86
N ARG A 89 0.59 5.25 -14.40
CA ARG A 89 1.29 4.02 -14.80
C ARG A 89 1.15 3.73 -16.29
N ASP A 90 -0.04 3.92 -16.84
CA ASP A 90 -0.32 3.71 -18.26
C ASP A 90 0.41 4.74 -19.13
N GLU A 91 0.53 5.99 -18.68
CA GLU A 91 1.30 7.03 -19.36
C GLU A 91 2.79 6.68 -19.43
N ILE A 92 3.37 6.19 -18.34
CA ILE A 92 4.76 5.72 -18.32
C ILE A 92 4.94 4.53 -19.24
N ALA A 93 4.03 3.55 -19.18
CA ALA A 93 4.10 2.37 -20.04
C ALA A 93 4.02 2.76 -21.52
N LYS A 94 3.14 3.70 -21.88
CA LYS A 94 3.03 4.24 -23.24
C LYS A 94 4.30 4.99 -23.66
N SER A 95 4.86 5.81 -22.77
CA SER A 95 6.10 6.55 -23.03
C SER A 95 7.27 5.61 -23.36
N ILE A 96 7.53 4.64 -22.47
CA ILE A 96 8.58 3.63 -22.65
C ILE A 96 8.36 2.83 -23.95
N TYR A 97 7.10 2.49 -24.24
CA TYR A 97 6.75 1.74 -25.44
C TYR A 97 6.99 2.53 -26.73
N ASN A 98 6.63 3.81 -26.74
CA ASN A 98 6.79 4.69 -27.89
C ASN A 98 8.28 4.99 -28.14
N GLU A 99 9.05 5.19 -27.07
CA GLU A 99 10.51 5.32 -27.12
C GLU A 99 11.15 4.07 -27.73
N TRP A 100 10.73 2.87 -27.29
CA TRP A 100 11.22 1.61 -27.87
C TRP A 100 10.83 1.44 -29.35
N ARG A 101 9.64 1.90 -29.75
CA ARG A 101 9.20 1.85 -31.15
C ARG A 101 9.82 2.95 -32.03
N GLY A 102 10.58 3.89 -31.47
CA GLY A 102 11.18 5.00 -32.21
C GLY A 102 10.15 5.95 -32.82
N ILE A 103 8.97 6.06 -32.21
CA ILE A 103 7.92 7.01 -32.62
C ILE A 103 8.14 8.29 -31.80
N PRO A 104 8.37 9.47 -32.43
CA PRO A 104 8.56 10.71 -31.70
C PRO A 104 7.33 11.13 -30.90
#